data_AF-A0A929CSB7-F1
#
_entry.id   AF-A0A929CSB7-F1
#
_cell.length_a   1.000
_cell.length_b   1.000
_cell.length_c   1.000
_cell.angle_alpha   90.00
_cell.angle_beta   90.00
_cell.angle_gamma   90.00
#
_symmetry.space_group_name_H-M   'P 1'
#
loop_
_entity.id
_entity.type
_entity.pdbx_description
1 polymer ?
#
loop_
_entity_poly.entity_id
_entity_poly.type
_entity_poly.pdbx_seq_one_letter_code
_entity_poly.pdbx_strand_id
1 'polypeptide(L)'
;MKKFLLFSVITFLIFSYSGFTQTETNVEALKTFAEEKAIEYNKKKAEALEYADNNNIPVRFEADKTQFELQYIDETGKPIYYITHNANAAATISTNKVYPGGGAGLSLNGTGITVREWDAGLVRATHQEFGSRVTNVNSGSTHWHSTHVAGTI
;
A
#
# COMPACT_ATOMS: atom_id res chain seq x y z
N MET A 1 -36.67 1.09 55.35
CA MET A 1 -37.21 0.88 53.98
C MET A 1 -36.95 2.03 53.00
N LYS A 2 -36.88 3.30 53.43
CA LYS A 2 -36.64 4.45 52.52
C LYS A 2 -35.20 4.64 52.01
N LYS A 3 -34.18 4.08 52.68
CA LYS A 3 -32.76 4.20 52.25
C LYS A 3 -32.34 3.21 51.16
N PHE A 4 -33.05 2.09 51.01
CA PHE A 4 -32.77 1.09 49.96
C PHE A 4 -33.37 1.47 48.59
N LEU A 5 -34.45 2.26 48.57
CA LEU A 5 -35.05 2.73 47.31
C LEU A 5 -34.19 3.79 46.61
N LEU A 6 -33.43 4.61 47.35
CA LEU A 6 -32.61 5.68 46.77
C LEU A 6 -31.38 5.14 46.03
N PHE A 7 -30.85 3.99 46.45
CA PHE A 7 -29.68 3.36 45.82
C PHE A 7 -30.05 2.65 44.51
N SER A 8 -31.29 2.16 44.40
CA SER A 8 -31.78 1.50 43.17
C SER A 8 -32.02 2.49 42.03
N VAL A 9 -32.50 3.70 42.34
CA VAL A 9 -32.79 4.73 41.31
C VAL A 9 -31.52 5.37 40.74
N ILE A 10 -30.44 5.50 41.54
CA ILE A 10 -29.17 6.06 41.07
C ILE A 10 -28.40 5.08 40.17
N THR A 11 -28.58 3.77 40.38
CA THR A 11 -27.87 2.74 39.58
C THR A 11 -28.50 2.55 38.19
N PHE A 12 -29.78 2.88 38.01
CA PHE A 12 -30.46 2.81 36.72
C PHE A 12 -30.19 4.03 35.80
N LEU A 13 -29.67 5.12 36.35
CA LEU A 13 -29.38 6.36 35.60
C LEU A 13 -27.99 6.39 34.96
N ILE A 14 -27.10 5.44 35.27
CA ILE A 14 -25.70 5.44 34.80
C ILE A 14 -25.49 4.44 33.64
N PHE A 15 -26.48 3.59 33.33
CA PHE A 15 -26.31 2.52 32.33
C PHE A 15 -26.80 2.84 30.91
N SER A 16 -27.17 4.09 30.61
CA SER A 16 -27.78 4.47 29.31
C SER A 16 -26.92 5.38 28.43
N TYR A 17 -25.60 5.46 28.66
CA TYR A 17 -24.68 6.14 27.74
C TYR A 17 -23.43 5.30 27.49
N SER A 18 -23.61 4.20 26.79
CA SER A 18 -22.52 3.58 26.01
C SER A 18 -23.05 3.30 24.62
N GLY A 19 -23.49 4.37 23.95
CA GLY A 19 -23.59 4.37 22.50
C GLY A 19 -22.16 4.30 21.95
N PHE A 20 -21.64 3.09 21.78
CA PHE A 20 -20.55 2.85 20.83
C PHE A 20 -21.08 3.29 19.47
N THR A 21 -20.84 4.55 19.11
CA THR A 21 -21.10 5.02 17.75
C THR A 21 -19.97 4.45 16.91
N GLN A 22 -20.23 3.35 16.23
CA GLN A 22 -19.34 2.88 15.18
C GLN A 22 -19.40 3.94 14.07
N THR A 23 -18.27 4.50 13.69
CA THR A 23 -18.16 5.30 12.46
C THR A 23 -18.52 4.38 11.29
N GLU A 24 -19.75 4.46 10.81
CA GLU A 24 -20.15 3.86 9.55
C GLU A 24 -19.32 4.51 8.45
N THR A 25 -18.63 3.68 7.67
CA THR A 25 -17.76 4.17 6.59
C THR A 25 -18.65 4.76 5.50
N ASN A 26 -18.41 6.04 5.14
CA ASN A 26 -19.14 6.68 4.04
C ASN A 26 -18.62 6.17 2.69
N VAL A 27 -19.10 4.99 2.29
CA VAL A 27 -18.66 4.28 1.09
C VAL A 27 -18.83 5.11 -0.18
N GLU A 28 -19.92 5.87 -0.29
CA GLU A 28 -20.17 6.70 -1.48
C GLU A 28 -19.15 7.83 -1.59
N ALA A 29 -18.88 8.54 -0.50
CA ALA A 29 -17.85 9.58 -0.48
C ALA A 29 -16.46 9.02 -0.84
N LEU A 30 -16.13 7.80 -0.39
CA LEU A 30 -14.87 7.15 -0.75
C LEU A 30 -14.81 6.77 -2.23
N LYS A 31 -15.91 6.33 -2.83
CA LYS A 31 -15.96 6.04 -4.27
C LYS A 31 -15.80 7.29 -5.11
N THR A 32 -16.55 8.35 -4.80
CA THR A 32 -16.40 9.64 -5.48
C THR A 32 -14.98 10.17 -5.35
N PHE A 33 -14.42 10.14 -4.14
CA PHE A 33 -13.03 10.54 -3.90
C PHE A 33 -12.03 9.69 -4.72
N ALA A 34 -12.25 8.37 -4.81
CA ALA A 34 -11.39 7.49 -5.59
C ALA A 34 -11.45 7.81 -7.10
N GLU A 35 -12.65 8.07 -7.64
CA GLU A 35 -12.83 8.47 -9.04
C GLU A 35 -12.17 9.82 -9.33
N GLU A 36 -12.39 10.82 -8.47
CA GLU A 36 -11.75 12.13 -8.57
C GLU A 36 -10.22 12.01 -8.56
N LYS A 37 -9.66 11.20 -7.64
CA LYS A 37 -8.22 10.98 -7.55
C LYS A 37 -7.67 10.22 -8.75
N ALA A 38 -8.42 9.28 -9.31
CA ALA A 38 -8.01 8.57 -10.52
C ALA A 38 -7.96 9.52 -11.74
N ILE A 39 -8.96 10.39 -11.90
CA ILE A 39 -8.98 11.40 -12.95
C ILE A 39 -7.82 12.38 -12.78
N GLU A 40 -7.62 12.90 -11.56
CA GLU A 40 -6.52 13.81 -11.23
C GLU A 40 -5.16 13.17 -11.56
N TYR A 41 -4.95 11.93 -11.13
CA TYR A 41 -3.73 11.18 -11.40
C TYR A 41 -3.48 11.00 -12.90
N ASN A 42 -4.48 10.53 -13.66
CA ASN A 42 -4.33 10.29 -15.09
C ASN A 42 -3.99 11.58 -15.85
N LYS A 43 -4.63 12.69 -15.48
CA LYS A 43 -4.34 14.00 -16.06
C LYS A 43 -2.89 14.43 -15.78
N LYS A 44 -2.49 14.46 -14.50
CA LYS A 44 -1.13 14.85 -14.09
C LYS A 44 -0.05 13.96 -14.70
N LYS A 45 -0.33 12.66 -14.84
CA LYS A 45 0.58 11.71 -15.46
C LYS A 45 0.76 12.00 -16.95
N ALA A 46 -0.33 12.26 -17.67
CA ALA A 46 -0.26 12.60 -19.10
C ALA A 46 0.54 13.90 -19.33
N GLU A 47 0.26 14.93 -18.53
CA GLU A 47 1.01 16.20 -18.56
C GLU A 47 2.50 16.00 -18.27
N ALA A 48 2.84 15.12 -17.31
CA ALA A 48 4.23 14.82 -16.98
C ALA A 48 4.96 14.02 -18.06
N LEU A 49 4.27 13.13 -18.78
CA LEU A 49 4.85 12.41 -19.92
C LEU A 49 5.14 13.39 -21.07
N GLU A 50 4.20 14.28 -21.40
CA GLU A 50 4.43 15.31 -22.41
C GLU A 50 5.56 16.26 -22.02
N TYR A 51 5.62 16.67 -20.75
CA TYR A 51 6.72 17.47 -20.23
C TYR A 51 8.06 16.73 -20.32
N ALA A 52 8.07 15.43 -20.03
CA ALA A 52 9.27 14.61 -20.09
C ALA A 52 9.82 14.50 -21.51
N ASP A 53 8.94 14.27 -22.49
CA ASP A 53 9.30 14.20 -23.91
C ASP A 53 9.87 15.54 -24.41
N ASN A 54 9.24 16.67 -24.04
CA ASN A 54 9.67 17.99 -24.47
C ASN A 54 10.99 18.46 -23.82
N ASN A 55 11.32 17.97 -22.62
CA ASN A 55 12.46 18.43 -21.83
C ASN A 55 13.59 17.38 -21.71
N ASN A 56 13.50 16.25 -22.42
CA ASN A 56 14.43 15.13 -22.33
C ASN A 56 14.64 14.63 -20.89
N ILE A 57 13.55 14.53 -20.12
CA ILE A 57 13.58 14.02 -18.75
C ILE A 57 13.26 12.53 -18.76
N PRO A 58 14.03 11.69 -18.03
CA PRO A 58 13.78 10.25 -18.01
C PRO A 58 12.48 9.91 -17.28
N VAL A 59 11.52 9.29 -17.98
CA VAL A 59 10.27 8.81 -17.34
C VAL A 59 10.56 7.71 -16.30
N ARG A 60 11.55 6.86 -16.58
CA ARG A 60 12.05 5.83 -15.67
C ARG A 60 13.56 5.80 -15.71
N PHE A 61 14.20 5.69 -14.55
CA PHE A 61 15.63 5.44 -14.44
C PHE A 61 15.94 4.70 -13.15
N GLU A 62 17.14 4.13 -13.09
CA GLU A 62 17.68 3.53 -11.87
C GLU A 62 18.83 4.40 -11.35
N ALA A 63 18.79 4.72 -10.06
CA ALA A 63 19.90 5.34 -9.35
C ALA A 63 20.00 4.69 -7.97
N ASP A 64 21.22 4.43 -7.49
CA ASP A 64 21.45 3.82 -6.17
C ASP A 64 20.63 2.53 -5.92
N LYS A 65 20.53 1.67 -6.94
CA LYS A 65 19.74 0.42 -6.92
C LYS A 65 18.25 0.62 -6.62
N THR A 66 17.76 1.83 -6.84
CA THR A 66 16.36 2.23 -6.66
C THR A 66 15.79 2.64 -8.01
N GLN A 67 14.63 2.08 -8.35
CA GLN A 67 13.91 2.48 -9.55
C GLN A 67 13.07 3.73 -9.26
N PHE A 68 13.23 4.74 -10.11
CA PHE A 68 12.48 5.99 -10.06
C PHE A 68 11.51 6.02 -11.24
N GLU A 69 10.27 6.41 -10.98
CA GLU A 69 9.27 6.66 -12.03
C GLU A 69 8.63 8.04 -11.87
N LEU A 70 8.70 8.85 -12.93
CA LEU A 70 8.10 10.17 -12.99
C LEU A 70 6.58 10.07 -12.85
N GLN A 71 5.98 10.75 -11.88
CA GLN A 71 4.53 10.70 -11.65
C GLN A 71 3.82 11.96 -12.08
N TYR A 72 4.34 13.12 -11.70
CA TYR A 72 3.75 14.42 -12.03
C TYR A 72 4.80 15.53 -11.97
N ILE A 73 4.45 16.70 -12.47
CA ILE A 73 5.21 17.94 -12.29
C ILE A 73 4.55 18.75 -11.18
N ASP A 74 5.31 19.19 -10.19
CA ASP A 74 4.77 20.02 -9.11
C ASP A 74 4.49 21.46 -9.56
N GLU A 75 3.84 22.24 -8.68
CA GLU A 75 3.48 23.63 -8.96
C GLU A 75 4.68 24.54 -9.21
N THR A 76 5.89 24.11 -8.84
CA THR A 76 7.14 24.83 -9.08
C THR A 76 7.85 24.42 -10.36
N GLY A 77 7.25 23.51 -11.14
CA GLY A 77 7.82 22.99 -12.39
C GLY A 77 8.82 21.86 -12.20
N LYS A 78 8.90 21.26 -11.00
CA LYS A 78 9.85 20.17 -10.72
C LYS A 78 9.23 18.80 -10.95
N PRO A 79 9.97 17.86 -11.58
CA PRO A 79 9.51 16.49 -11.75
C PRO A 79 9.52 15.73 -10.42
N ILE A 80 8.39 15.11 -10.09
CA ILE A 80 8.24 14.27 -8.90
C ILE A 80 8.31 12.79 -9.29
N TYR A 81 9.27 12.10 -8.69
CA TYR A 81 9.48 10.67 -8.89
C TYR A 81 9.02 9.87 -7.68
N TYR A 82 8.32 8.77 -7.93
CA TYR A 82 8.06 7.76 -6.92
C TYR A 82 9.11 6.67 -6.98
N ILE A 83 9.39 6.08 -5.82
CA ILE A 83 10.30 4.97 -5.63
C ILE A 83 9.61 3.84 -4.90
N THR A 84 10.12 2.63 -5.06
CA THR A 84 9.58 1.45 -4.37
C THR A 84 10.07 1.40 -2.91
N HIS A 85 9.16 1.35 -1.96
CA HIS A 85 9.47 1.44 -0.52
C HIS A 85 9.98 0.13 0.13
N ASN A 86 9.90 -1.01 -0.56
CA ASN A 86 10.35 -2.29 0.01
C ASN A 86 11.87 -2.37 0.21
N ALA A 87 12.65 -1.59 -0.55
CA ALA A 87 14.08 -1.43 -0.31
C ALA A 87 14.37 -0.79 1.06
N ASN A 88 13.59 0.22 1.46
CA ASN A 88 13.71 0.89 2.76
C ASN A 88 13.25 -0.01 3.91
N ALA A 89 12.18 -0.79 3.70
CA ALA A 89 11.75 -1.80 4.67
C ALA A 89 12.86 -2.85 4.90
N ALA A 90 13.41 -3.41 3.82
CA ALA A 90 14.53 -4.35 3.87
C ALA A 90 15.78 -3.76 4.54
N ALA A 91 16.05 -2.46 4.40
CA ALA A 91 17.12 -1.78 5.11
C ALA A 91 16.84 -1.65 6.61
N THR A 92 15.62 -1.29 6.99
CA THR A 92 15.19 -1.15 8.40
C THR A 92 15.34 -2.45 9.18
N ILE A 93 15.00 -3.59 8.56
CA ILE A 93 15.15 -4.92 9.19
C ILE A 93 16.45 -5.63 8.77
N SER A 94 17.40 -4.91 8.16
CA SER A 94 18.72 -5.42 7.74
C SER A 94 18.74 -6.59 6.75
N THR A 95 17.60 -6.96 6.14
CA THR A 95 17.55 -7.99 5.09
C THR A 95 18.37 -7.56 3.86
N ASN A 96 18.50 -6.25 3.60
CA ASN A 96 19.39 -5.74 2.55
C ASN A 96 20.86 -6.16 2.72
N LYS A 97 21.31 -6.46 3.94
CA LYS A 97 22.70 -6.90 4.20
C LYS A 97 22.96 -8.32 3.73
N VAL A 98 21.94 -9.18 3.72
CA VAL A 98 22.10 -10.59 3.36
C VAL A 98 21.87 -10.88 1.88
N TYR A 99 21.34 -9.92 1.11
CA TYR A 99 21.16 -10.03 -0.35
C TYR A 99 22.48 -10.25 -1.12
N PRO A 100 22.40 -10.71 -2.39
CA PRO A 100 23.56 -10.74 -3.29
C PRO A 100 24.25 -9.36 -3.37
N GLY A 101 25.55 -9.35 -3.09
CA GLY A 101 26.34 -8.10 -3.02
C GLY A 101 26.02 -7.22 -1.80
N GLY A 102 25.31 -7.74 -0.80
CA GLY A 102 25.07 -7.09 0.49
C GLY A 102 26.25 -7.21 1.45
N GLY A 103 26.25 -6.37 2.49
CA GLY A 103 27.38 -6.24 3.42
C GLY A 103 27.70 -7.47 4.27
N ALA A 104 26.81 -8.46 4.36
CA ALA A 104 27.05 -9.71 5.08
C ALA A 104 27.71 -10.80 4.19
N GLY A 105 27.80 -10.60 2.87
CA GLY A 105 28.42 -11.57 1.96
C GLY A 105 27.67 -12.89 1.76
N LEU A 106 26.44 -13.01 2.27
CA LEU A 106 25.67 -14.28 2.26
C LEU A 106 24.97 -14.57 0.92
N SER A 107 24.71 -13.55 0.12
CA SER A 107 24.06 -13.65 -1.20
C SER A 107 22.71 -14.39 -1.21
N LEU A 108 21.88 -14.17 -0.20
CA LEU A 108 20.56 -14.77 -0.06
C LEU A 108 19.52 -14.04 -0.92
N ASN A 109 18.84 -14.77 -1.81
CA ASN A 109 17.84 -14.20 -2.73
C ASN A 109 16.50 -14.98 -2.71
N GLY A 110 16.33 -15.90 -1.75
CA GLY A 110 15.12 -16.72 -1.64
C GLY A 110 14.98 -17.86 -2.66
N THR A 111 16.00 -18.11 -3.51
CA THR A 111 15.97 -19.23 -4.46
C THR A 111 15.73 -20.56 -3.73
N GLY A 112 14.76 -21.35 -4.21
CA GLY A 112 14.40 -22.63 -3.62
C GLY A 112 13.44 -22.55 -2.43
N ILE A 113 13.04 -21.35 -2.00
CA ILE A 113 12.03 -21.14 -0.96
C ILE A 113 10.67 -20.90 -1.61
N THR A 114 9.65 -21.62 -1.15
CA THR A 114 8.25 -21.36 -1.50
C THR A 114 7.52 -20.81 -0.28
N VAL A 115 6.99 -19.60 -0.40
CA VAL A 115 6.15 -18.97 0.62
C VAL A 115 4.68 -19.11 0.20
N ARG A 116 3.79 -19.32 1.17
CA ARG A 116 2.34 -19.33 0.93
C ARG A 116 1.69 -18.16 1.67
N GLU A 117 0.84 -17.44 0.95
CA GLU A 117 0.10 -16.30 1.43
C GLU A 117 -1.39 -16.65 1.51
N TRP A 118 -2.01 -16.34 2.65
CA TRP A 118 -3.46 -16.36 2.84
C TRP A 118 -3.91 -14.94 3.18
N ASP A 119 -4.63 -14.31 2.26
CA ASP A 119 -5.03 -12.90 2.34
C ASP A 119 -6.46 -12.71 1.79
N ALA A 120 -6.91 -11.46 1.62
CA ALA A 120 -8.26 -11.05 1.26
C ALA A 120 -8.73 -11.48 -0.15
N GLY A 121 -7.84 -12.02 -0.98
CA GLY A 121 -8.15 -12.47 -2.34
C GLY A 121 -6.91 -12.90 -3.10
N LEU A 122 -7.05 -13.06 -4.42
CA LEU A 122 -5.95 -13.48 -5.28
C LEU A 122 -4.92 -12.36 -5.48
N VAL A 123 -3.65 -12.75 -5.57
CA VAL A 123 -2.58 -11.85 -6.02
C VAL A 123 -2.75 -11.61 -7.52
N ARG A 124 -2.57 -10.36 -7.99
CA ARG A 124 -2.55 -10.04 -9.43
C ARG A 124 -1.27 -10.60 -10.05
N ALA A 125 -1.29 -11.88 -10.45
CA ALA A 125 -0.12 -12.58 -11.00
C ALA A 125 0.47 -11.90 -12.26
N THR A 126 -0.33 -11.11 -12.98
CA THR A 126 0.11 -10.32 -14.14
C THR A 126 0.83 -9.01 -13.77
N HIS A 127 1.05 -8.73 -12.49
CA HIS A 127 1.83 -7.56 -12.06
C HIS A 127 3.26 -7.65 -12.60
N GLN A 128 3.77 -6.56 -13.19
CA GLN A 128 5.09 -6.51 -13.85
C GLN A 128 6.24 -7.01 -12.96
N GLU A 129 6.17 -6.75 -11.65
CA GLU A 129 7.18 -7.15 -10.67
C GLU A 129 7.18 -8.67 -10.35
N PHE A 130 6.09 -9.39 -10.62
CA PHE A 130 6.00 -10.82 -10.27
C PHE A 130 6.50 -11.74 -11.37
N GLY A 131 6.26 -11.41 -12.64
CA GLY A 131 6.57 -12.34 -13.74
C GLY A 131 5.94 -13.72 -13.47
N SER A 132 6.77 -14.76 -13.32
CA SER A 132 6.34 -16.14 -13.02
C SER A 132 6.44 -16.52 -11.53
N ARG A 133 6.69 -15.57 -10.62
CA ARG A 133 6.92 -15.85 -9.19
C ARG A 133 5.65 -16.15 -8.39
N VAL A 134 4.48 -15.86 -8.95
CA VAL A 134 3.19 -16.03 -8.26
C VAL A 134 2.38 -17.15 -8.91
N THR A 135 1.85 -18.04 -8.09
CA THR A 135 0.88 -19.06 -8.50
C THR A 135 -0.33 -18.99 -7.56
N ASN A 136 -1.49 -18.59 -8.09
CA ASN A 136 -2.74 -18.66 -7.36
C ASN A 136 -3.26 -20.10 -7.35
N VAL A 137 -3.34 -20.72 -6.17
CA VAL A 137 -3.75 -22.13 -6.02
C VAL A 137 -5.27 -22.31 -5.90
N ASN A 138 -5.99 -21.25 -5.50
CA ASN A 138 -7.44 -21.25 -5.33
C ASN A 138 -8.10 -20.30 -6.34
N SER A 139 -9.40 -20.49 -6.58
CA SER A 139 -10.23 -19.56 -7.35
C SER A 139 -10.71 -18.39 -6.48
N GLY A 140 -10.81 -17.21 -7.07
CA GLY A 140 -11.32 -16.01 -6.41
C GLY A 140 -11.12 -14.77 -7.27
N SER A 141 -11.47 -13.61 -6.72
CA SER A 141 -11.19 -12.31 -7.35
C SER A 141 -9.82 -11.81 -6.91
N THR A 142 -9.13 -11.09 -7.80
CA THR A 142 -7.89 -10.38 -7.44
C THR A 142 -8.17 -9.29 -6.43
N HIS A 143 -7.29 -9.13 -5.43
CA HIS A 143 -7.39 -8.08 -4.44
C HIS A 143 -6.09 -7.27 -4.34
N TRP A 144 -6.22 -5.95 -4.19
CA TRP A 144 -5.07 -5.03 -4.15
C TRP A 144 -4.20 -5.27 -2.89
N HIS A 145 -4.83 -5.61 -1.76
CA HIS A 145 -4.12 -5.88 -0.50
C HIS A 145 -3.20 -7.11 -0.66
N SER A 146 -3.72 -8.25 -1.13
CA SER A 146 -2.90 -9.43 -1.41
C SER A 146 -1.76 -9.13 -2.39
N THR A 147 -2.03 -8.32 -3.41
CA THR A 147 -0.99 -7.92 -4.38
C THR A 147 0.14 -7.12 -3.72
N HIS A 148 -0.20 -6.24 -2.77
CA HIS A 148 0.79 -5.46 -2.03
C HIS A 148 1.57 -6.33 -1.02
N VAL A 149 0.88 -7.24 -0.32
CA VAL A 149 1.49 -8.20 0.61
C VAL A 149 2.47 -9.11 -0.14
N ALA A 150 2.05 -9.71 -1.25
CA ALA A 150 2.93 -10.48 -2.14
C ALA A 150 4.14 -9.69 -2.65
N GLY A 151 4.00 -8.37 -2.87
CA GLY A 151 5.11 -7.51 -3.27
C GLY A 151 6.14 -7.27 -2.17
N THR A 152 5.74 -7.44 -0.90
CA THR A 152 6.59 -7.26 0.28
C THR A 152 7.33 -8.54 0.66
N ILE A 153 6.75 -9.71 0.36
CA ILE A 153 7.36 -11.05 0.55
C ILE A 153 8.52 -11.25 -0.44
#